data_AF-A0A1B8FN42-F1
#
_entry.id   AF-A0A1B8FN42-F1
#
_cell.length_a   1.000
_cell.length_b   1.000
_cell.length_c   1.000
_cell.angle_alpha   90.00
_cell.angle_beta   90.00
_cell.angle_gamma   90.00
#
_symmetry.space_group_name_H-M   'P 1'
#
loop_
_entity.id
_entity.type
_entity.pdbx_description
1 polymer ?
#
loop_
_entity_poly.entity_id
_entity_poly.type
_entity_poly.pdbx_seq_one_letter_code
_entity_poly.pdbx_strand_id
1 'polypeptide(L)'
;MWFVAAFISRPIQGLSVTTLELTTISFIIVFLATSYCWMHKPSEVFRPVILHCETSIAQILSEAGHHDPEAYQRSPLDFIDPSPYVIGLLWRYYVHLHSLGIPLLSRPQTRISGDNFLETELDHELFAAVFIAAFSSAFMGAWDFHFPTVAERNLWRFASVYTLGLGWWGVFMCGYMA
;
A
#
# COMPACT_ATOMS: atom_id res chain seq x y z
N MET A 1 -22.53 -11.80 -1.99
CA MET A 1 -23.46 -11.27 -3.03
C MET A 1 -24.74 -10.68 -2.45
N TRP A 2 -25.42 -11.34 -1.51
CA TRP A 2 -26.63 -10.79 -0.84
C TRP A 2 -26.48 -9.33 -0.37
N PHE A 3 -25.39 -9.02 0.34
CA PHE A 3 -25.13 -7.68 0.86
C PHE A 3 -25.09 -6.60 -0.24
N VAL A 4 -24.38 -6.85 -1.35
CA VAL A 4 -24.28 -5.89 -2.46
C VAL A 4 -25.65 -5.67 -3.12
N ALA A 5 -26.42 -6.74 -3.30
CA ALA A 5 -27.78 -6.62 -3.82
C ALA A 5 -28.69 -5.81 -2.88
N ALA A 6 -28.58 -6.02 -1.57
CA ALA A 6 -29.33 -5.26 -0.56
C ALA A 6 -28.91 -3.78 -0.50
N PHE A 7 -27.62 -3.50 -0.68
CA PHE A 7 -27.11 -2.13 -0.77
C PHE A 7 -27.68 -1.39 -1.99
N ILE A 8 -27.70 -2.02 -3.17
CA ILE A 8 -28.18 -1.42 -4.42
C ILE A 8 -29.71 -1.28 -4.44
N SER A 9 -30.43 -2.23 -3.84
CA SER A 9 -31.90 -2.20 -3.83
C SER A 9 -32.48 -1.07 -2.98
N ARG A 10 -31.76 -0.61 -1.95
CA ARG A 10 -32.22 0.46 -1.05
C ARG A 10 -32.37 1.82 -1.76
N PRO A 11 -31.36 2.35 -2.48
CA PRO A 11 -31.52 3.56 -3.28
C PRO A 11 -32.69 3.47 -4.27
N ILE A 12 -32.89 2.32 -4.91
CA ILE A 12 -33.99 2.09 -5.86
C ILE A 12 -35.36 2.20 -5.16
N GLN A 13 -35.45 1.74 -3.92
CA GLN A 13 -36.65 1.80 -3.09
C GLN A 13 -36.80 3.15 -2.36
N GLY A 14 -35.89 4.11 -2.56
CA GLY A 14 -35.87 5.38 -1.83
C GLY A 14 -35.51 5.24 -0.35
N LEU A 15 -34.93 4.11 0.05
CA LEU A 15 -34.48 3.86 1.42
C LEU A 15 -33.08 4.45 1.64
N SER A 16 -32.86 4.93 2.87
CA SER A 16 -31.56 5.43 3.27
C SER A 16 -30.52 4.31 3.31
N VAL A 17 -29.33 4.64 2.84
CA VAL A 17 -28.14 3.79 2.94
C VAL A 17 -27.29 4.32 4.08
N THR A 18 -26.68 3.43 4.86
CA THR A 18 -25.81 3.82 5.96
C THR A 18 -24.37 4.03 5.48
N THR A 19 -23.62 4.87 6.18
CA THR A 19 -22.18 5.08 5.90
C THR A 19 -21.35 3.82 6.08
N LEU A 20 -21.74 2.94 7.02
CA LEU A 20 -21.09 1.65 7.24
C LEU A 20 -21.27 0.72 6.03
N GLU A 21 -22.48 0.69 5.46
CA GLU A 21 -22.74 -0.11 4.27
C GLU A 21 -21.94 0.39 3.06
N LEU A 22 -21.87 1.72 2.87
CA LEU A 22 -21.05 2.33 1.82
C LEU A 22 -19.55 2.05 1.99
N THR A 23 -19.04 2.15 3.22
CA THR A 23 -17.64 1.84 3.54
C THR A 23 -17.34 0.38 3.24
N THR A 24 -18.27 -0.53 3.53
CA THR A 24 -18.13 -1.95 3.23
C THR A 24 -18.06 -2.21 1.73
N ILE A 25 -18.93 -1.57 0.93
CA ILE A 25 -18.87 -1.64 -0.53
C ILE A 25 -17.52 -1.13 -1.06
N SER A 26 -17.01 -0.03 -0.48
CA SER A 26 -15.70 0.51 -0.84
C SER A 26 -14.60 -0.52 -0.57
N PHE A 27 -14.56 -1.14 0.61
CA PHE A 27 -13.60 -2.21 0.92
C PHE A 27 -13.75 -3.43 0.02
N ILE A 28 -14.96 -3.80 -0.38
CA ILE A 28 -15.19 -4.91 -1.33
C ILE A 28 -14.47 -4.64 -2.66
N ILE A 29 -14.48 -3.40 -3.18
CA ILE A 29 -13.79 -3.04 -4.43
C ILE A 29 -12.30 -3.36 -4.34
N VAL A 30 -11.62 -2.90 -3.28
CA VAL A 30 -10.18 -3.15 -3.11
C VAL A 30 -9.90 -4.62 -2.82
N PHE A 31 -10.75 -5.26 -2.01
CA PHE A 31 -10.57 -6.67 -1.65
C PHE A 31 -10.66 -7.59 -2.87
N LEU A 32 -11.52 -7.28 -3.84
CA LEU A 32 -11.60 -8.01 -5.09
C LEU A 32 -10.30 -7.90 -5.91
N ALA A 33 -9.73 -6.69 -6.01
CA ALA A 33 -8.45 -6.48 -6.69
C ALA A 33 -7.32 -7.25 -5.99
N THR A 34 -7.21 -7.11 -4.67
CA THR A 34 -6.20 -7.84 -3.88
C THR A 34 -6.35 -9.34 -4.02
N SER A 35 -7.59 -9.86 -3.94
CA SER A 35 -7.86 -11.29 -4.11
C SER A 35 -7.49 -11.79 -5.50
N TYR A 36 -7.73 -10.99 -6.54
CA TYR A 36 -7.32 -11.30 -7.91
C TYR A 36 -5.80 -11.38 -8.03
N CYS A 37 -5.08 -10.38 -7.52
CA CYS A 37 -3.61 -10.36 -7.52
C CYS A 37 -3.02 -11.52 -6.70
N TRP A 38 -3.70 -11.97 -5.65
CA TRP A 38 -3.25 -13.07 -4.81
C TRP A 38 -3.72 -14.45 -5.26
N MET A 39 -4.56 -14.55 -6.29
CA MET A 39 -5.10 -15.83 -6.76
C MET A 39 -4.01 -16.81 -7.20
N HIS A 40 -2.93 -16.28 -7.81
CA HIS A 40 -1.78 -17.07 -8.24
C HIS A 40 -0.59 -16.98 -7.29
N LYS A 41 -0.73 -16.27 -6.16
CA LYS A 41 0.34 -16.13 -5.18
C LYS A 41 0.42 -17.44 -4.36
N PRO A 42 1.59 -18.11 -4.31
CA PRO A 42 1.74 -19.32 -3.51
C PRO A 42 1.54 -18.98 -2.01
N SER A 43 0.57 -19.63 -1.38
CA SER A 43 0.16 -19.36 0.01
C SER A 43 1.08 -20.01 1.07
N GLU A 44 1.93 -20.96 0.68
CA GLU A 44 2.60 -21.89 1.60
C GLU A 44 4.13 -21.73 1.58
N VAL A 45 4.63 -20.52 1.87
CA VAL A 45 6.08 -20.27 1.97
C VAL A 45 6.56 -20.51 3.41
N PHE A 46 6.53 -21.76 3.89
CA PHE A 46 6.94 -22.09 5.26
C PHE A 46 8.45 -22.18 5.46
N ARG A 47 9.23 -22.24 4.38
CA ARG A 47 10.67 -22.48 4.46
C ARG A 47 11.42 -21.32 3.81
N PRO A 48 12.33 -20.64 4.54
CA PRO A 48 13.25 -19.72 3.91
C PRO A 48 14.11 -20.48 2.91
N VAL A 49 14.30 -19.91 1.73
CA VAL A 49 15.29 -20.41 0.76
C VAL A 49 16.64 -19.85 1.20
N ILE A 50 17.55 -20.74 1.59
CA ILE A 50 18.91 -20.36 1.99
C ILE A 50 19.71 -20.16 0.70
N LEU A 51 20.16 -18.92 0.47
CA LEU A 51 21.05 -18.58 -0.63
C LEU A 51 22.49 -18.82 -0.18
N HIS A 52 23.18 -19.75 -0.83
CA HIS A 52 24.61 -19.96 -0.65
C HIS A 52 25.38 -19.08 -1.63
N CYS A 53 26.14 -18.12 -1.10
CA CYS A 53 26.99 -17.24 -1.90
C CYS A 53 28.43 -17.81 -1.88
N GLU A 54 28.98 -18.11 -3.06
CA GLU A 54 30.40 -18.47 -3.21
C GLU A 54 31.32 -17.26 -2.97
N THR A 55 30.82 -16.07 -3.32
CA THR A 55 31.50 -14.79 -3.12
C THR A 55 31.10 -14.16 -1.79
N SER A 56 32.07 -13.62 -1.05
CA SER A 56 31.79 -12.91 0.20
C SER A 56 31.12 -11.56 -0.05
N ILE A 57 30.20 -11.14 0.83
CA ILE A 57 29.53 -9.82 0.74
C ILE A 57 30.55 -8.67 0.71
N ALA A 58 31.65 -8.79 1.46
CA ALA A 58 32.73 -7.81 1.49
C ALA A 58 33.42 -7.65 0.12
N GLN A 59 33.62 -8.77 -0.60
CA GLN A 59 34.20 -8.73 -1.94
C GLN A 59 33.23 -8.06 -2.94
N ILE A 60 31.94 -8.39 -2.87
CA ILE A 60 30.91 -7.75 -3.71
C ILE A 60 30.88 -6.23 -3.48
N LEU A 61 30.93 -5.79 -2.23
CA LEU A 61 31.00 -4.37 -1.87
C LEU A 61 32.25 -3.70 -2.45
N SER A 62 33.41 -4.33 -2.31
CA SER A 62 34.67 -3.79 -2.83
C SER A 62 34.67 -3.67 -4.36
N GLU A 63 34.10 -4.66 -5.06
CA GLU A 63 33.97 -4.66 -6.52
C GLU A 63 32.96 -3.60 -7.00
N ALA A 64 31.89 -3.37 -6.24
CA ALA A 64 30.90 -2.33 -6.50
C ALA A 64 31.40 -0.90 -6.15
N GLY A 65 32.62 -0.76 -5.61
CA GLY A 65 33.20 0.52 -5.23
C GLY A 65 32.73 1.05 -3.88
N HIS A 66 31.93 0.30 -3.13
CA HIS A 66 31.48 0.65 -1.78
C HIS A 66 32.52 0.21 -0.75
N HIS A 67 33.35 1.17 -0.30
CA HIS A 67 34.45 0.91 0.65
C HIS A 67 34.09 1.16 2.11
N ASP A 68 32.98 1.86 2.37
CA ASP A 68 32.48 2.08 3.72
C ASP A 68 31.56 0.89 4.11
N PRO A 69 31.98 0.04 5.05
CA PRO A 69 31.21 -1.12 5.46
C PRO A 69 29.91 -0.75 6.19
N GLU A 70 29.71 0.50 6.63
CA GLU A 70 28.49 0.94 7.34
C GLU A 70 27.55 1.82 6.50
N ALA A 71 27.91 2.11 5.24
CA ALA A 71 27.14 2.95 4.33
C ALA A 71 25.90 2.24 3.71
N TYR A 72 25.09 1.59 4.54
CA TYR A 72 23.81 0.98 4.15
C TYR A 72 22.67 1.42 5.09
N GLN A 73 21.41 1.10 4.77
CA GLN A 73 20.26 1.41 5.65
C GLN A 73 19.67 0.18 6.33
N ARG A 74 19.62 -0.96 5.64
CA ARG A 74 19.04 -2.24 6.08
C ARG A 74 20.02 -3.38 5.89
N SER A 75 20.57 -3.51 4.69
CA SER A 75 21.49 -4.57 4.28
C SER A 75 22.69 -3.97 3.53
N PRO A 76 23.90 -4.53 3.67
CA PRO A 76 25.03 -4.12 2.83
C PRO A 76 24.74 -4.21 1.32
N LEU A 77 23.74 -4.98 0.90
CA LEU A 77 23.32 -5.10 -0.50
C LEU A 77 22.25 -4.08 -0.94
N ASP A 78 21.93 -3.07 -0.12
CA ASP A 78 20.90 -2.07 -0.45
C ASP A 78 21.20 -1.31 -1.75
N PHE A 79 22.46 -1.20 -2.16
CA PHE A 79 22.86 -0.54 -3.41
C PHE A 79 22.35 -1.26 -4.67
N ILE A 80 22.01 -2.55 -4.57
CA ILE A 80 21.48 -3.35 -5.69
C ILE A 80 20.04 -2.95 -6.03
N ASP A 81 19.29 -2.43 -5.05
CA ASP A 81 17.94 -1.92 -5.24
C ASP A 81 17.94 -0.38 -5.09
N PRO A 82 18.40 0.35 -6.12
CA PRO A 82 18.42 1.81 -6.11
C PRO A 82 17.02 2.43 -6.27
N SER A 83 15.92 1.69 -6.05
CA SER A 83 14.59 2.17 -6.43
C SER A 83 14.18 3.45 -5.67
N PRO A 84 13.84 4.53 -6.39
CA PRO A 84 13.27 5.76 -5.84
C PRO A 84 11.75 5.64 -5.62
N TYR A 85 11.22 4.42 -5.61
CA TYR A 85 9.79 4.18 -5.51
C TYR A 85 9.24 4.78 -4.20
N VAL A 86 8.33 5.75 -4.33
CA VAL A 86 7.91 6.59 -3.19
C VAL A 86 7.28 5.79 -2.07
N ILE A 87 6.48 4.76 -2.38
CA ILE A 87 5.91 3.88 -1.36
C ILE A 87 7.01 3.08 -0.66
N GLY A 88 8.02 2.60 -1.42
CA GLY A 88 9.20 1.96 -0.85
C GLY A 88 9.99 2.89 0.07
N LEU A 89 10.15 4.15 -0.31
CA LEU A 89 10.83 5.17 0.49
C LEU A 89 10.05 5.54 1.77
N LEU A 90 8.74 5.76 1.65
CA LEU A 90 7.86 6.01 2.80
C LEU A 90 7.88 4.84 3.78
N TRP A 91 7.82 3.61 3.27
CA TRP A 91 7.95 2.41 4.09
C TRP A 91 9.33 2.30 4.76
N ARG A 92 10.41 2.64 4.03
CA ARG A 92 11.78 2.72 4.58
C ARG A 92 11.85 3.69 5.76
N TYR A 93 11.31 4.90 5.63
CA TYR A 93 11.27 5.87 6.72
C TYR A 93 10.38 5.44 7.88
N TYR A 94 9.20 4.87 7.61
CA TYR A 94 8.27 4.41 8.65
C TYR A 94 8.90 3.33 9.54
N VAL A 95 9.54 2.34 8.92
CA VAL A 95 10.23 1.25 9.62
C VAL A 95 11.49 1.74 10.34
N HIS A 96 12.14 2.78 9.78
CA HIS A 96 13.38 3.34 10.29
C HIS A 96 13.18 4.68 10.98
N LEU A 97 12.09 4.82 11.76
CA LEU A 97 11.75 6.05 12.48
C LEU A 97 12.77 6.33 13.62
N HIS A 98 13.97 6.74 13.21
CA HIS A 98 15.16 6.94 14.03
C HIS A 98 14.96 8.06 15.06
N SER A 99 14.05 9.01 14.79
CA SER A 99 13.73 10.11 15.70
C SER A 99 13.06 9.66 17.01
N LEU A 100 12.44 8.48 17.05
CA LEU A 100 11.81 7.93 18.27
C LEU A 100 12.70 6.90 18.98
N GLY A 101 13.89 6.58 18.45
CA GLY A 101 14.82 5.63 19.07
C GLY A 101 14.30 4.18 19.17
N ILE A 102 13.22 3.84 18.44
CA ILE A 102 12.63 2.49 18.43
C ILE A 102 13.03 1.81 17.10
N PRO A 103 14.08 0.97 17.10
CA PRO A 103 14.39 0.17 15.92
C PRO A 103 13.33 -0.93 15.78
N LEU A 104 12.37 -0.74 14.87
CA LEU A 104 11.39 -1.78 14.54
C LEU A 104 12.05 -3.01 13.89
N LEU A 105 13.21 -2.81 13.26
CA LEU A 105 14.02 -3.87 12.66
C LEU A 105 15.49 -3.74 13.07
N SER A 106 16.10 -4.86 13.40
CA SER A 106 17.53 -4.97 13.70
C SER A 106 18.37 -4.84 12.42
N ARG A 107 19.56 -4.23 12.55
CA ARG A 107 20.56 -4.10 11.48
C ARG A 107 21.83 -4.87 11.85
N PRO A 108 22.53 -5.51 10.89
CA PRO A 108 22.13 -5.75 9.50
C PRO A 108 21.02 -6.79 9.38
N GLN A 109 20.14 -6.63 8.38
CA GLN A 109 19.15 -7.65 8.07
C GLN A 109 19.80 -8.82 7.32
N THR A 110 19.66 -10.03 7.87
CA THR A 110 20.15 -11.28 7.27
C THR A 110 19.14 -11.95 6.35
N ARG A 111 17.96 -11.34 6.19
CA ARG A 111 16.85 -11.85 5.37
C ARG A 111 16.31 -10.72 4.49
N ILE A 112 16.01 -11.05 3.23
CA ILE A 112 15.20 -10.20 2.37
C ILE A 112 13.77 -10.18 2.92
N SER A 113 13.33 -9.03 3.43
CA SER A 113 11.98 -8.88 3.97
C SER A 113 10.93 -9.10 2.87
N GLY A 114 9.87 -9.83 3.21
CA GLY A 114 8.70 -9.97 2.33
C GLY A 114 7.90 -8.68 2.21
N ASP A 115 8.18 -7.70 3.07
CA ASP A 115 7.51 -6.40 3.11
C ASP A 115 8.27 -5.35 2.28
N ASN A 116 9.10 -5.79 1.34
CA ASN A 116 9.77 -4.91 0.41
C ASN A 116 8.80 -4.50 -0.71
N PHE A 117 8.56 -3.20 -0.83
CA PHE A 117 7.85 -2.63 -1.97
C PHE A 117 8.84 -2.43 -3.11
N LEU A 118 8.87 -3.42 -4.01
CA LEU A 118 9.64 -3.34 -5.24
C LEU A 118 8.93 -2.44 -6.23
N GLU A 119 9.72 -1.82 -7.12
CA GLU A 119 9.19 -1.10 -8.26
C GLU A 119 8.37 -2.09 -9.12
N THR A 120 7.13 -1.70 -9.40
CA THR A 120 6.21 -2.50 -10.20
C THR A 120 6.08 -1.85 -11.57
N GLU A 121 5.88 -2.66 -12.61
CA GLU A 121 5.66 -2.15 -13.97
C GLU A 121 4.40 -1.26 -14.05
N LEU A 122 4.40 -0.30 -14.99
CA LEU A 122 3.35 0.72 -15.14
C LEU A 122 1.95 0.11 -15.34
N ASP A 123 1.83 -1.01 -16.01
CA ASP A 123 0.56 -1.69 -16.26
C ASP A 123 -0.13 -2.18 -14.97
N HIS A 124 0.65 -2.75 -14.05
CA HIS A 124 0.18 -3.21 -12.74
C HIS A 124 -0.20 -2.03 -11.83
N GLU A 125 0.58 -0.95 -11.92
CA GLU A 125 0.33 0.31 -11.22
C GLU A 125 -0.96 0.98 -11.72
N LEU A 126 -1.18 1.05 -13.04
CA LEU A 126 -2.43 1.54 -13.64
C LEU A 126 -3.63 0.68 -13.26
N PHE A 127 -3.45 -0.65 -13.21
CA PHE A 127 -4.47 -1.56 -12.70
C PHE A 127 -4.85 -1.21 -11.26
N ALA A 128 -3.87 -1.07 -10.35
CA ALA A 128 -4.12 -0.69 -8.96
C ALA A 128 -4.76 0.71 -8.83
N ALA A 129 -4.32 1.67 -9.65
CA ALA A 129 -4.83 3.03 -9.69
C ALA A 129 -6.34 3.09 -9.94
N VAL A 130 -6.87 2.27 -10.85
CA VAL A 130 -8.31 2.19 -11.13
C VAL A 130 -9.10 1.80 -9.87
N PHE A 131 -8.63 0.79 -9.12
CA PHE A 131 -9.30 0.34 -7.91
C PHE A 131 -9.15 1.34 -6.75
N ILE A 132 -8.01 2.01 -6.62
CA ILE A 132 -7.79 3.07 -5.62
C ILE A 132 -8.69 4.29 -5.90
N ALA A 133 -8.81 4.69 -7.17
CA ALA A 133 -9.71 5.76 -7.58
C ALA A 133 -11.18 5.39 -7.31
N ALA A 134 -11.59 4.16 -7.61
CA ALA A 134 -12.93 3.66 -7.31
C ALA A 134 -13.21 3.59 -5.80
N PHE A 135 -12.28 3.08 -5.01
CA PHE A 135 -12.37 3.04 -3.55
C PHE A 135 -12.51 4.43 -2.94
N SER A 136 -11.65 5.37 -3.34
CA SER A 136 -11.61 6.71 -2.76
C SER A 136 -12.82 7.56 -3.16
N SER A 137 -13.29 7.43 -4.40
CA SER A 137 -14.49 8.13 -4.88
C SER A 137 -15.79 7.61 -4.28
N ALA A 138 -15.87 6.33 -3.90
CA ALA A 138 -17.08 5.75 -3.30
C ALA A 138 -17.54 6.51 -2.04
N PHE A 139 -16.62 7.04 -1.23
CA PHE A 139 -16.94 7.83 -0.03
C PHE A 139 -17.71 9.12 -0.33
N MET A 140 -17.59 9.66 -1.55
CA MET A 140 -18.36 10.82 -1.99
C MET A 140 -19.85 10.52 -2.17
N GLY A 141 -20.22 9.25 -2.33
CA GLY A 141 -21.62 8.83 -2.43
C GLY A 141 -22.48 9.15 -1.20
N ALA A 142 -21.87 9.35 -0.03
CA ALA A 142 -22.56 9.72 1.22
C ALA A 142 -22.54 11.23 1.51
N TRP A 143 -22.26 12.08 0.53
CA TRP A 143 -22.17 13.53 0.74
C TRP A 143 -23.43 14.17 1.34
N ASP A 144 -24.61 13.68 0.91
CA ASP A 144 -25.93 14.16 1.30
C ASP A 144 -26.65 13.23 2.28
N PHE A 145 -25.94 12.26 2.88
CA PHE A 145 -26.55 11.38 3.87
C PHE A 145 -26.96 12.15 5.13
N HIS A 146 -28.01 11.67 5.78
CA HIS A 146 -28.43 12.19 7.08
C HIS A 146 -27.48 11.69 8.17
N PHE A 147 -26.94 12.62 8.96
CA PHE A 147 -26.11 12.32 10.12
C PHE A 147 -26.81 12.84 11.38
N PRO A 148 -26.69 12.12 12.52
CA PRO A 148 -27.27 12.54 13.80
C PRO A 148 -26.79 13.92 14.25
N THR A 149 -25.52 14.26 14.00
CA THR A 149 -24.94 15.55 14.35
C THR A 149 -24.23 16.25 13.18
N VAL A 150 -24.14 17.58 13.27
CA VAL A 150 -23.37 18.39 12.29
C VAL A 150 -21.88 18.08 12.34
N ALA A 151 -21.36 17.74 13.52
CA ALA A 151 -19.96 17.37 13.70
C ALA A 151 -19.61 16.09 12.94
N GLU A 152 -20.42 15.04 13.06
CA GLU A 152 -20.23 13.77 12.32
C GLU A 152 -20.32 13.97 10.81
N ARG A 153 -21.27 14.78 10.34
CA ARG A 153 -21.39 15.12 8.91
C ARG A 153 -20.14 15.81 8.39
N ASN A 154 -19.64 16.80 9.12
CA ASN A 154 -18.44 17.55 8.70
C ASN A 154 -17.20 16.64 8.73
N LEU A 155 -17.06 15.82 9.78
CA LEU A 155 -15.98 14.85 9.89
C LEU A 155 -15.99 13.87 8.71
N TRP A 156 -17.16 13.36 8.34
CA TRP A 156 -17.32 12.50 7.16
C TRP A 156 -16.88 13.20 5.88
N ARG A 157 -17.33 14.45 5.66
CA ARG A 157 -16.98 15.21 4.45
C ARG A 157 -15.49 15.49 4.37
N PHE A 158 -14.86 15.92 5.47
CA PHE A 158 -13.41 16.12 5.52
C PHE A 158 -12.64 14.82 5.28
N ALA A 159 -13.02 13.73 5.93
CA ALA A 159 -12.40 12.42 5.73
C ALA A 159 -12.55 11.93 4.28
N SER A 160 -13.72 12.15 3.66
CA SER A 160 -13.98 11.69 2.30
C SER A 160 -13.21 12.51 1.26
N VAL A 161 -13.12 13.84 1.42
CA VAL A 161 -12.27 14.70 0.57
C VAL A 161 -10.79 14.36 0.76
N TYR A 162 -10.36 14.11 2.00
CA TYR A 162 -9.00 13.68 2.29
C TYR A 162 -8.66 12.35 1.60
N THR A 163 -9.51 11.34 1.73
CA THR A 163 -9.31 10.02 1.08
C THR A 163 -9.31 10.14 -0.45
N LEU A 164 -10.18 10.99 -1.01
CA LEU A 164 -10.17 11.28 -2.45
C LEU A 164 -8.86 11.93 -2.88
N GLY A 165 -8.42 12.99 -2.18
CA GLY A 165 -7.17 13.69 -2.46
C GLY A 165 -5.96 12.76 -2.38
N LEU A 166 -5.86 11.96 -1.32
CA LEU A 166 -4.79 10.97 -1.17
C LEU A 166 -4.80 9.90 -2.27
N GLY A 167 -5.97 9.36 -2.60
CA GLY A 167 -6.10 8.34 -3.64
C GLY A 167 -5.63 8.86 -4.99
N TRP A 168 -6.11 10.03 -5.40
CA TRP A 168 -5.74 10.65 -6.67
C TRP A 168 -4.29 11.15 -6.70
N TRP A 169 -3.76 11.62 -5.57
CA TRP A 169 -2.34 11.93 -5.45
C TRP A 169 -1.47 10.69 -5.64
N GLY A 170 -1.86 9.55 -5.08
CA GLY A 170 -1.19 8.27 -5.30
C GLY A 170 -1.19 7.86 -6.78
N VAL A 171 -2.34 7.96 -7.45
CA VAL A 171 -2.46 7.70 -8.90
C VAL A 171 -1.57 8.63 -9.71
N PHE A 172 -1.54 9.91 -9.37
CA PHE A 172 -0.67 10.89 -10.03
C PHE A 172 0.80 10.52 -9.86
N MET A 173 1.24 10.18 -8.65
CA MET A 173 2.63 9.80 -8.38
C MET A 173 3.07 8.56 -9.14
N CYS A 174 2.19 7.57 -9.27
CA CYS A 174 2.40 6.39 -10.10
C CYS A 174 2.71 6.77 -11.57
N GLY A 175 1.99 7.73 -12.13
CA GLY A 175 2.20 8.18 -13.51
C GLY A 175 3.46 9.05 -13.74
N TYR A 176 4.06 9.60 -12.67
CA TYR A 176 5.30 10.40 -12.77
C TYR A 176 6.58 9.57 -12.68
N MET A 177 6.49 8.33 -12.19
CA MET A 177 7.64 7.44 -11.99
C MET A 177 7.85 6.44 -13.13
N ALA A 178 6.95 6.41 -14.12
CA ALA A 178 7.05 5.58 -15.32
C ALA A 178 7.51 6.38 -16.54
#